data_AF-A0A7W8UR99-F1
#
_entry.id   AF-A0A7W8UR99-F1
#
_cell.length_a   1.000
_cell.length_b   1.000
_cell.length_c   1.000
_cell.angle_alpha   90.00
_cell.angle_beta   90.00
_cell.angle_gamma   90.00
#
_symmetry.space_group_name_H-M   'P 1'
#
loop_
_entity.id
_entity.type
_entity.pdbx_description
1 polymer ?
#
loop_
_entity_poly.entity_id
_entity_poly.type
_entity_poly.pdbx_seq_one_letter_code
_entity_poly.pdbx_strand_id
1 'polypeptide(L)'
;MPRKIVTDQLRSYPAAKADIPELAHVKHVFVKAAARVNNRAENSHQPTRRRERQMCGFRDARRTQEFLSCFGPIRQHFALPTHQMNAAWHRAVLKERFATWHGWTVIAALEEVI
;
A
#
# COMPACT_ATOMS: atom_id res chain seq x y z
N MET A 1 13.52 1.72 -12.83
CA MET A 1 12.85 3.05 -12.88
C MET A 1 11.68 3.03 -13.86
N PRO A 2 10.51 3.62 -13.51
CA PRO A 2 9.36 3.66 -14.40
C PRO A 2 9.66 4.51 -15.64
N ARG A 3 9.12 4.12 -16.80
CA ARG A 3 9.28 4.91 -18.04
C ARG A 3 8.36 6.14 -18.07
N LYS A 4 7.26 6.08 -17.33
CA LYS A 4 6.21 7.12 -17.31
C LYS A 4 5.55 7.16 -15.94
N ILE A 5 5.28 8.37 -15.46
CA ILE A 5 4.48 8.64 -14.25
C ILE A 5 3.21 9.37 -14.68
N VAL A 6 2.09 8.93 -14.12
CA VAL A 6 0.77 9.51 -14.36
C VAL A 6 0.21 10.04 -13.06
N THR A 7 -0.17 11.32 -13.03
CA THR A 7 -0.75 11.98 -11.84
C THR A 7 -1.97 12.80 -12.23
N ASP A 8 -2.68 13.29 -11.22
CA ASP A 8 -3.72 14.30 -11.39
C ASP A 8 -3.13 15.63 -11.86
N GLN A 9 -4.00 16.54 -12.29
CA GLN A 9 -3.67 17.82 -12.93
C GLN A 9 -3.23 18.92 -11.93
N LEU A 10 -2.80 18.55 -10.72
CA LEU A 10 -2.29 19.52 -9.74
C LEU A 10 -0.88 19.97 -10.10
N ARG A 11 -0.63 21.28 -9.99
CA ARG A 11 0.68 21.90 -10.28
C ARG A 11 1.78 21.49 -9.29
N SER A 12 1.43 20.94 -8.14
CA SER A 12 2.38 20.42 -7.15
C SER A 12 3.15 19.19 -7.65
N TYR A 13 2.55 18.34 -8.49
CA TYR A 13 3.20 17.13 -9.00
C TYR A 13 4.42 17.36 -9.89
N PRO A 14 4.36 18.22 -10.94
CA PRO A 14 5.55 18.48 -11.76
C PRO A 14 6.66 19.19 -10.95
N ALA A 15 6.30 20.02 -9.97
CA ALA A 15 7.26 20.65 -9.06
C ALA A 15 7.96 19.58 -8.20
N ALA A 16 7.20 18.73 -7.51
CA ALA A 16 7.76 17.65 -6.69
C ALA A 16 8.62 16.66 -7.50
N LYS A 17 8.26 16.41 -8.76
CA LYS A 17 9.10 15.59 -9.65
C LYS A 17 10.44 16.25 -9.96
N ALA A 18 10.48 17.59 -10.10
CA ALA A 18 11.71 18.32 -10.40
C ALA A 18 12.74 18.22 -9.26
N ASP A 19 12.25 18.08 -8.03
CA ASP A 19 13.08 17.93 -6.83
C ASP A 19 13.69 16.52 -6.67
N ILE A 20 13.32 15.56 -7.52
CA ILE A 20 13.78 14.16 -7.46
C ILE A 20 14.64 13.86 -8.71
N PRO A 21 15.99 13.92 -8.61
CA PRO A 21 16.89 13.75 -9.74
C PRO A 21 16.72 12.42 -10.49
N GLU A 22 16.39 11.35 -9.77
CA GLU A 22 16.18 10.00 -10.32
C GLU A 22 14.99 9.95 -11.30
N LEU A 23 14.09 10.92 -11.19
CA LEU A 23 12.91 11.04 -12.06
C LEU A 23 13.14 11.98 -13.25
N ALA A 24 14.34 12.55 -13.42
CA ALA A 24 14.64 13.50 -14.50
C ALA A 24 14.25 12.95 -15.88
N HIS A 25 14.61 11.70 -16.17
CA HIS A 25 14.33 11.04 -17.46
C HIS A 25 12.92 10.41 -17.55
N VAL A 26 12.15 10.43 -16.47
CA VAL A 26 10.82 9.81 -16.45
C VAL A 26 9.79 10.75 -17.09
N LYS A 27 9.04 10.26 -18.07
CA LYS A 27 7.98 11.06 -18.71
C LYS A 27 6.83 11.29 -17.73
N HIS A 28 6.54 12.55 -17.40
CA HIS A 28 5.37 12.91 -16.61
C HIS A 28 4.18 13.20 -17.52
N VAL A 29 3.01 12.65 -17.19
CA VAL A 29 1.78 12.83 -17.96
C VAL A 29 0.61 13.04 -17.02
N PHE A 30 -0.17 14.07 -17.27
CA PHE A 30 -1.43 14.27 -16.56
C PHE A 30 -2.50 13.29 -17.01
N VAL A 31 -3.32 12.83 -16.07
CA VAL A 31 -4.55 12.08 -16.36
C VAL A 31 -5.49 12.95 -17.19
N LYS A 32 -5.99 12.40 -18.30
CA LYS A 32 -7.17 12.92 -18.98
C LYS A 32 -8.40 12.51 -18.17
N ALA A 33 -9.24 13.45 -17.74
CA ALA A 33 -10.37 13.21 -16.84
C ALA A 33 -11.28 12.05 -17.30
N ALA A 34 -11.47 11.87 -18.61
CA ALA A 34 -12.29 10.80 -19.18
C ALA A 34 -11.65 9.39 -19.12
N ALA A 35 -10.34 9.29 -18.89
CA ALA A 35 -9.57 8.06 -19.13
C ALA A 35 -9.32 7.21 -17.86
N ARG A 36 -9.73 7.67 -16.66
CA ARG A 36 -9.64 6.91 -15.40
C ARG A 36 -8.26 6.27 -15.12
N VAL A 37 -7.19 6.88 -15.63
CA VAL A 37 -5.84 6.28 -15.65
C VAL A 37 -5.17 6.27 -14.27
N ASN A 38 -5.67 7.05 -13.31
CA ASN A 38 -5.26 7.02 -11.90
C ASN A 38 -6.01 5.97 -11.07
N ASN A 39 -7.00 5.24 -11.62
CA ASN A 39 -7.81 4.28 -10.86
C ASN A 39 -6.97 3.27 -10.08
N ARG A 40 -5.85 2.82 -10.65
CA ARG A 40 -4.96 1.88 -9.95
C ARG A 40 -4.36 2.49 -8.69
N ALA A 41 -3.92 3.75 -8.76
CA ALA A 41 -3.42 4.48 -7.60
C ALA A 41 -4.54 4.72 -6.58
N GLU A 42 -5.70 5.21 -7.04
CA GLU A 42 -6.86 5.44 -6.17
C GLU A 42 -7.35 4.17 -5.46
N ASN A 43 -7.44 3.05 -6.18
CA ASN A 43 -7.80 1.75 -5.61
C ASN A 43 -6.77 1.25 -4.61
N SER A 44 -5.48 1.57 -4.82
CA SER A 44 -4.43 1.20 -3.86
C SER A 44 -4.55 1.95 -2.53
N HIS A 45 -5.13 3.16 -2.53
CA HIS A 45 -5.36 3.94 -1.30
C HIS A 45 -6.59 3.48 -0.50
N GLN A 46 -7.56 2.84 -1.13
CA GLN A 46 -8.82 2.42 -0.50
C GLN A 46 -8.65 1.68 0.84
N PRO A 47 -7.73 0.71 0.98
CA PRO A 47 -7.57 -0.03 2.23
C PRO A 47 -7.04 0.83 3.37
N THR A 48 -6.09 1.71 3.07
CA THR A 48 -5.54 2.66 4.04
C THR A 48 -6.61 3.64 4.48
N ARG A 49 -7.39 4.21 3.54
CA ARG A 49 -8.52 5.09 3.85
C ARG A 49 -9.61 4.40 4.67
N ARG A 50 -9.88 3.11 4.43
CA ARG A 50 -10.82 2.32 5.25
C ARG A 50 -10.35 2.22 6.70
N ARG A 51 -9.05 1.99 6.92
CA ARG A 51 -8.46 1.94 8.26
C ARG A 51 -8.46 3.30 8.94
N GLU A 52 -8.05 4.35 8.23
CA GLU A 52 -8.13 5.73 8.70
C GLU A 52 -9.55 6.08 9.20
N ARG A 53 -10.59 5.77 8.42
CA ARG A 53 -11.99 6.00 8.80
C ARG A 53 -12.39 5.19 10.04
N GLN A 54 -12.03 3.91 10.11
CA GLN A 54 -12.29 3.06 11.28
C GLN A 54 -11.59 3.57 12.55
N MET A 55 -10.43 4.21 12.39
CA MET A 55 -9.64 4.79 13.48
C MET A 55 -10.06 6.23 13.82
N CYS A 56 -11.18 6.73 13.27
CA CYS A 56 -11.66 8.10 13.45
C CYS A 56 -10.62 9.17 13.05
N GLY A 57 -9.88 8.88 11.99
CA GLY A 57 -8.82 9.72 11.44
C GLY A 57 -7.43 9.43 12.01
N PHE A 58 -6.42 9.75 11.22
CA PHE A 58 -5.01 9.71 11.60
C PHE A 58 -4.62 11.00 12.35
N ARG A 59 -4.95 11.03 13.65
CA ARG A 59 -4.84 12.25 14.48
C ARG A 59 -3.42 12.57 14.95
N ASP A 60 -2.56 11.56 15.05
CA ASP A 60 -1.17 11.68 15.50
C ASP A 60 -0.23 11.26 14.37
N ALA A 61 0.66 12.18 13.96
CA ALA A 61 1.55 11.96 12.83
C ALA A 61 2.51 10.79 13.04
N ARG A 62 3.07 10.64 14.26
CA ARG A 62 4.01 9.56 14.58
C ARG A 62 3.33 8.21 14.53
N ARG A 63 2.19 8.05 15.21
CA ARG A 63 1.40 6.80 15.19
C ARG A 63 0.93 6.45 13.79
N THR A 64 0.59 7.46 12.99
CA THR A 64 0.21 7.27 11.59
C THR A 64 1.38 6.74 10.78
N GLN A 65 2.57 7.31 10.95
CA GLN A 65 3.77 6.85 10.27
C GLN A 65 4.12 5.41 10.66
N GLU A 66 4.07 5.09 11.96
CA GLU A 66 4.26 3.73 12.48
C GLU A 66 3.26 2.76 11.85
N PHE A 67 1.97 3.11 11.84
CA PHE A 67 0.93 2.31 11.19
C PHE A 67 1.19 2.11 9.69
N LEU A 68 1.47 3.20 8.96
CA LEU A 68 1.68 3.16 7.50
C LEU A 68 2.94 2.37 7.12
N SER A 69 3.97 2.38 7.97
CA SER A 69 5.22 1.67 7.73
C SER A 69 5.04 0.15 7.62
N CYS A 70 4.13 -0.42 8.41
CA CYS A 70 3.91 -1.87 8.45
C CYS A 70 2.64 -2.31 7.71
N PHE A 71 1.63 -1.44 7.58
CA PHE A 71 0.31 -1.83 7.08
C PHE A 71 0.32 -2.39 5.65
N GLY A 72 1.12 -1.80 4.75
CA GLY A 72 1.20 -2.23 3.35
C GLY A 72 1.61 -3.70 3.20
N PRO A 73 2.80 -4.10 3.70
CA PRO A 73 3.27 -5.49 3.70
C PRO A 73 2.29 -6.46 4.38
N ILE A 74 1.77 -6.09 5.57
CA ILE A 74 0.82 -6.92 6.33
C ILE A 74 -0.41 -7.19 5.48
N ARG A 75 -1.01 -6.12 4.93
CA ARG A 75 -2.21 -6.26 4.11
C ARG A 75 -1.94 -7.13 2.88
N GLN A 76 -0.82 -6.93 2.20
CA GLN A 76 -0.49 -7.68 1.00
C GLN A 76 -0.37 -9.18 1.28
N HIS A 77 0.19 -9.57 2.43
CA HIS A 77 0.30 -10.97 2.84
C HIS A 77 -1.06 -11.66 3.02
N PHE A 78 -2.07 -10.92 3.49
CA PHE A 78 -3.43 -11.42 3.72
C PHE A 78 -4.43 -11.14 2.59
N ALA A 79 -4.03 -10.40 1.55
CA ALA A 79 -4.90 -10.04 0.43
C ALA A 79 -5.03 -11.19 -0.58
N LEU A 80 -5.81 -12.21 -0.23
CA LEU A 80 -6.07 -13.37 -1.07
C LEU A 80 -7.14 -13.09 -2.14
N PRO A 81 -7.01 -13.63 -3.38
CA PRO A 81 -7.99 -13.45 -4.45
C PRO A 81 -9.21 -14.34 -4.23
N THR A 82 -10.11 -13.95 -3.31
CA THR A 82 -11.28 -14.75 -2.91
C THR A 82 -12.19 -15.14 -4.08
N HIS A 83 -12.30 -14.29 -5.10
CA HIS A 83 -13.09 -14.55 -6.32
C HIS A 83 -12.54 -15.67 -7.20
N GLN A 84 -11.29 -16.12 -6.97
CA GLN A 84 -10.65 -17.23 -7.67
C GLN A 84 -10.56 -18.49 -6.79
N MET A 85 -11.09 -18.43 -5.56
CA MET A 85 -10.92 -19.48 -4.56
C MET A 85 -12.27 -20.02 -4.10
N ASN A 86 -12.36 -21.33 -3.89
CA ASN A 86 -13.45 -21.89 -3.10
C ASN A 86 -13.17 -21.68 -1.59
N ALA A 87 -14.21 -21.84 -0.77
CA ALA A 87 -14.12 -21.58 0.67
C ALA A 87 -13.10 -22.47 1.40
N ALA A 88 -12.96 -23.74 1.00
CA ALA A 88 -12.05 -24.69 1.63
C ALA A 88 -10.59 -24.30 1.38
N TRP A 89 -10.25 -24.01 0.11
CA TRP A 89 -8.91 -23.57 -0.27
C TRP A 89 -8.56 -22.22 0.37
N HIS A 90 -9.47 -21.26 0.36
CA HIS A 90 -9.27 -19.97 1.03
C HIS A 90 -8.92 -20.14 2.51
N ARG A 91 -9.66 -20.98 3.25
CA ARG A 91 -9.37 -21.25 4.67
C ARG A 91 -8.02 -21.94 4.88
N ALA A 92 -7.65 -22.89 4.02
CA ALA A 92 -6.36 -23.57 4.10
C ALA A 92 -5.20 -22.59 3.92
N VAL A 93 -5.25 -21.74 2.88
CA VAL A 93 -4.23 -20.71 2.64
C VAL A 93 -4.18 -19.70 3.78
N LEU A 94 -5.34 -19.27 4.29
CA LEU A 94 -5.38 -18.33 5.39
C LEU A 94 -4.74 -18.91 6.67
N LYS A 95 -4.98 -20.21 6.96
CA LYS A 95 -4.35 -20.92 8.08
C LYS A 95 -2.83 -20.94 7.94
N GLU A 96 -2.30 -21.22 6.74
CA GLU A 96 -0.87 -21.19 6.46
C GLU A 96 -0.29 -19.78 6.65
N ARG A 97 -0.94 -18.75 6.09
CA ARG A 97 -0.51 -17.35 6.21
C ARG A 97 -0.46 -16.88 7.66
N PHE A 98 -1.42 -17.30 8.48
CA PHE A 98 -1.40 -17.04 9.92
C PHE A 98 -0.24 -17.75 10.62
N ALA A 99 0.03 -19.02 10.29
CA ALA A 99 1.17 -19.73 10.85
C ALA A 99 2.50 -19.04 10.50
N THR A 100 2.69 -18.63 9.24
CA THR A 100 3.86 -17.85 8.82
C THR A 100 3.97 -16.53 9.59
N TRP A 101 2.85 -15.80 9.71
CA TRP A 101 2.80 -14.52 10.42
C TRP A 101 3.20 -14.69 11.89
N HIS A 102 2.64 -15.69 12.57
CA HIS A 102 3.02 -16.00 13.96
C HIS A 102 4.50 -16.32 14.09
N GLY A 103 5.06 -17.11 13.17
CA GLY A 103 6.49 -17.40 13.14
C GLY A 103 7.34 -16.12 13.08
N TRP A 104 7.01 -15.17 12.19
CA TRP A 104 7.73 -13.89 12.09
C TRP A 104 7.63 -13.06 13.36
N THR A 105 6.43 -12.97 13.97
CA THR A 105 6.26 -12.18 15.19
C THR A 105 6.99 -12.76 16.39
N VAL A 106 7.10 -14.09 16.47
CA VAL A 106 7.84 -14.76 17.56
C VAL A 106 9.35 -14.61 17.37
N ILE A 107 9.85 -14.74 16.15
CA ILE A 107 11.28 -14.54 15.84
C ILE A 107 11.70 -13.09 16.07
N ALA A 108 10.90 -12.12 15.60
CA ALA A 108 11.18 -10.71 15.82
C ALA A 108 11.20 -10.33 17.32
N ALA A 109 10.32 -10.93 18.13
CA ALA A 109 10.32 -10.73 19.58
C ALA A 109 11.52 -11.37 20.29
N LEU A 110 12.17 -12.37 19.69
CA LEU A 110 13.40 -12.98 20.21
C LEU A 110 14.64 -12.16 19.82
N GLU A 111 14.64 -11.50 18.67
CA GLU A 111 15.74 -10.65 18.19
C GLU A 111 15.79 -9.29 18.89
N GLU A 112 14.66 -8.73 19.36
CA GLU A 112 14.64 -7.47 20.15
C GLU A 112 15.06 -7.66 21.63
N VAL A 113 15.22 -8.89 22.10
CA VAL A 113 15.57 -9.22 23.50
C VAL A 113 17.08 -9.53 23.67
N ILE A 114 17.85 -9.53 22.58
CA ILE A 114 19.31 -9.70 22.56
C ILE A 114 19.98 -8.37 22.21
#